data_AF-A0AAW5T9E8-F1
#
_entry.id   AF-A0AAW5T9E8-F1
#
_cell.length_a   1.000
_cell.length_b   1.000
_cell.length_c   1.000
_cell.angle_alpha   90.00
_cell.angle_beta   90.00
_cell.angle_gamma   90.00
#
_symmetry.space_group_name_H-M   'P 1'
#
loop_
_entity.id
_entity.type
_entity.pdbx_description
1 polymer ?
#
loop_
_entity_poly.entity_id
_entity_poly.type
_entity_poly.pdbx_seq_one_letter_code
_entity_poly.pdbx_strand_id
1 'polypeptide(L)'
;MSVDLLIKAGVTFAYLTGLGFLAVGIYLSCRRGRLHPLLLLCISALSFSWIEAPYDWAMYAQFPPALPRMPAWWPLDMTWGGLPSAVPVGYMGYFVLPAIIGAALGRRASGKWNWRRPQTLLLVGFAVGFCWALFFNAIIGARLGLFYYGYVIEGLGLWEGTKHQYPIYDAIAMGIQMMVFTYLLGRTDSEGRNVIEIWADKISKTRLQSAGVSVIAVIVVGHAVYGAVFAPHLVTKLGGWVTVGPTEQLFPGVPNQPK
;
A
#
# COMPACT_ATOMS: atom_id res chain seq x y z
N MET A 1 0.36 -5.37 25.78
CA MET A 1 0.94 -6.24 24.73
C MET A 1 2.39 -5.81 24.52
N SER A 2 3.35 -6.73 24.46
CA SER A 2 4.75 -6.34 24.23
C SER A 2 4.96 -5.88 22.78
N VAL A 3 5.79 -4.86 22.57
CA VAL A 3 6.15 -4.37 21.22
C VAL A 3 6.77 -5.48 20.37
N ASP A 4 7.54 -6.38 21.00
CA ASP A 4 8.12 -7.56 20.33
C ASP A 4 7.04 -8.49 19.75
N LEU A 5 5.96 -8.74 20.49
CA LEU A 5 4.85 -9.56 19.98
C LEU A 5 4.16 -8.90 18.78
N LEU A 6 3.96 -7.59 18.84
CA LEU A 6 3.39 -6.81 17.74
C LEU A 6 4.28 -6.86 16.50
N ILE A 7 5.59 -6.65 16.66
CA ILE A 7 6.56 -6.71 15.56
C ILE A 7 6.52 -8.10 14.92
N LYS A 8 6.58 -9.16 15.72
CA LYS A 8 6.48 -10.54 15.23
C LYS A 8 5.18 -10.79 14.50
N ALA A 9 4.05 -10.39 15.05
CA ALA A 9 2.74 -10.54 14.42
C ALA A 9 2.63 -9.78 13.09
N GLY A 10 3.11 -8.53 13.04
CA GLY A 10 3.12 -7.71 11.82
C GLY A 10 4.03 -8.30 10.73
N VAL A 11 5.23 -8.75 11.09
CA VAL A 11 6.16 -9.42 10.17
C VAL A 11 5.57 -10.74 9.68
N THR A 12 5.01 -11.57 10.57
CA THR A 12 4.35 -12.82 10.19
C THR A 12 3.17 -12.56 9.26
N PHE A 13 2.33 -11.56 9.55
CA PHE A 13 1.23 -11.17 8.67
C PHE A 13 1.75 -10.77 7.28
N ALA A 14 2.79 -9.94 7.22
CA ALA A 14 3.40 -9.48 5.97
C ALA A 14 3.87 -10.67 5.10
N TYR A 15 4.63 -11.60 5.68
CA TYR A 15 5.15 -12.76 4.94
C TYR A 15 4.05 -13.75 4.55
N LEU A 16 3.14 -14.10 5.47
CA LEU A 16 2.08 -15.07 5.19
C LEU A 16 1.13 -14.56 4.09
N THR A 17 0.68 -13.31 4.22
CA THR A 17 -0.27 -12.74 3.24
C THR A 17 0.41 -12.43 1.93
N GLY A 18 1.59 -11.79 1.96
CA GLY A 18 2.33 -11.42 0.75
C GLY A 18 2.74 -12.64 -0.09
N LEU A 19 3.39 -13.63 0.53
CA LEU A 19 3.78 -14.86 -0.16
C LEU A 19 2.56 -15.72 -0.54
N GLY A 20 1.52 -15.72 0.31
CA GLY A 20 0.27 -16.40 0.02
C GLY A 20 -0.42 -15.86 -1.23
N PHE A 21 -0.59 -14.54 -1.36
CA PHE A 21 -1.18 -13.92 -2.55
C PHE A 21 -0.31 -14.11 -3.79
N LEU A 22 1.02 -14.04 -3.65
CA LEU A 22 1.93 -14.31 -4.75
C LEU A 22 1.78 -15.76 -5.26
N ALA A 23 1.79 -16.73 -4.35
CA ALA A 23 1.62 -18.15 -4.68
C ALA A 23 0.25 -18.43 -5.33
N VAL A 24 -0.84 -17.87 -4.79
CA VAL A 24 -2.18 -17.97 -5.39
C VAL A 24 -2.21 -17.29 -6.76
N GLY A 25 -1.58 -16.13 -6.91
CA GLY A 25 -1.49 -15.42 -8.19
C GLY A 25 -0.75 -16.23 -9.25
N ILE A 26 0.37 -16.86 -8.90
CA ILE A 26 1.12 -17.77 -9.77
C ILE A 26 0.25 -18.98 -10.14
N TYR A 27 -0.35 -19.65 -9.14
CA TYR A 27 -1.21 -20.81 -9.37
C TYR A 27 -2.37 -20.51 -10.32
N LEU A 28 -3.09 -19.40 -10.09
CA LEU A 28 -4.18 -18.97 -10.96
C LEU A 28 -3.70 -18.61 -12.36
N SER A 29 -2.50 -18.04 -12.47
CA SER A 29 -1.90 -17.71 -13.77
C SER A 29 -1.57 -18.97 -14.57
N CYS A 30 -0.96 -19.96 -13.92
CA CYS A 30 -0.67 -21.27 -14.51
C CYS A 30 -1.95 -21.99 -14.94
N ARG A 31 -2.98 -22.02 -14.09
CA ARG A 31 -4.26 -22.67 -14.39
C ARG A 31 -4.97 -22.04 -15.59
N ARG A 32 -4.85 -20.72 -15.75
CA ARG A 32 -5.48 -19.95 -16.84
C ARG A 32 -4.64 -19.93 -18.13
N GLY A 33 -3.35 -20.29 -18.06
CA GLY A 33 -2.41 -20.17 -19.17
C GLY A 33 -2.05 -18.72 -19.55
N ARG A 34 -2.28 -17.76 -18.64
CA ARG A 34 -1.94 -16.34 -18.77
C ARG A 34 -1.89 -15.66 -17.39
N LEU A 35 -1.23 -14.50 -17.30
CA LEU A 35 -1.10 -13.76 -16.04
C LEU A 35 -2.48 -13.43 -15.45
N HIS A 36 -2.67 -13.77 -14.18
CA HIS A 36 -3.88 -13.43 -13.45
C HIS A 36 -3.78 -11.99 -12.89
N PRO A 37 -4.86 -11.19 -12.88
CA PRO A 37 -4.84 -9.84 -12.32
C PRO A 37 -4.25 -9.75 -10.90
N LEU A 38 -4.48 -10.78 -10.07
CA LEU A 38 -3.88 -10.89 -8.73
C LEU A 38 -2.34 -10.86 -8.79
N LEU A 39 -1.73 -11.64 -9.68
CA LEU A 39 -0.28 -11.69 -9.82
C LEU A 39 0.26 -10.34 -10.32
N LEU A 40 -0.45 -9.69 -11.25
CA LEU A 40 -0.09 -8.35 -11.71
C LEU A 40 -0.11 -7.33 -10.56
N LEU A 41 -1.08 -7.39 -9.66
CA LEU A 41 -1.11 -6.51 -8.49
C LEU A 41 0.00 -6.82 -7.48
N CYS A 42 0.33 -8.10 -7.25
CA CYS A 42 1.47 -8.48 -6.41
C CYS A 42 2.79 -7.91 -6.98
N ILE A 43 3.00 -8.05 -8.31
CA ILE A 43 4.17 -7.50 -8.99
C ILE A 43 4.19 -5.97 -8.86
N SER A 44 3.05 -5.31 -9.07
CA SER A 44 2.91 -3.86 -8.93
C SER A 44 3.29 -3.40 -7.51
N ALA A 45 2.67 -3.97 -6.48
CA ALA A 45 2.94 -3.65 -5.07
C ALA A 45 4.41 -3.85 -4.69
N LEU A 46 5.00 -4.98 -5.11
CA LEU A 46 6.41 -5.25 -4.88
C LEU A 46 7.29 -4.19 -5.57
N SER A 47 6.94 -3.82 -6.80
CA SER A 47 7.77 -2.95 -7.63
C SER A 47 7.90 -1.52 -7.10
N PHE A 48 6.87 -0.93 -6.49
CA PHE A 48 6.92 0.43 -5.94
C PHE A 48 7.25 0.48 -4.45
N SER A 49 7.45 -0.67 -3.79
CA SER A 49 7.71 -0.75 -2.34
C SER A 49 8.94 0.01 -1.87
N TRP A 50 9.88 0.30 -2.77
CA TRP A 50 11.04 1.13 -2.47
C TRP A 50 10.68 2.59 -2.17
N ILE A 51 9.51 3.07 -2.64
CA ILE A 51 9.01 4.43 -2.38
C ILE A 51 8.52 4.56 -0.92
N GLU A 52 8.32 3.45 -0.20
CA GLU A 52 7.91 3.51 1.21
C GLU A 52 8.88 4.32 2.06
N ALA A 53 10.19 4.08 1.97
CA ALA A 53 11.15 4.81 2.80
C ALA A 53 11.09 6.35 2.61
N PRO A 54 11.07 6.90 1.37
CA PRO A 54 10.84 8.32 1.19
C PRO A 54 9.41 8.76 1.56
N TYR A 55 8.40 7.91 1.42
CA TYR A 55 7.02 8.19 1.87
C TYR A 55 6.95 8.34 3.39
N ASP A 56 7.49 7.38 4.15
CA ASP A 56 7.60 7.39 5.60
C ASP A 56 8.34 8.64 6.08
N TRP A 57 9.44 8.98 5.42
CA TRP A 57 10.14 10.21 5.71
C TRP A 57 9.26 11.43 5.43
N ALA A 58 8.58 11.52 4.28
CA ALA A 58 7.66 12.62 3.97
C ALA A 58 6.52 12.76 4.99
N MET A 59 6.11 11.64 5.59
CA MET A 59 5.05 11.56 6.58
C MET A 59 5.54 11.71 8.04
N TYR A 60 6.84 11.87 8.26
CA TYR A 60 7.46 11.80 9.60
C TYR A 60 7.16 10.49 10.35
N ALA A 61 6.93 9.39 9.63
CA ALA A 61 6.76 8.08 10.23
C ALA A 61 8.10 7.57 10.80
N GLN A 62 8.09 7.11 12.04
CA GLN A 62 9.23 6.48 12.70
C GLN A 62 8.84 5.10 13.21
N PHE A 63 9.73 4.13 13.01
CA PHE A 63 9.55 2.74 13.43
C PHE A 63 10.44 2.39 14.62
N PRO A 64 10.10 1.35 15.41
CA PRO A 64 10.94 0.83 16.47
C PRO A 64 12.36 0.50 15.96
N PRO A 65 13.43 0.82 16.70
CA PRO A 65 14.80 0.46 16.33
C PRO A 65 15.03 -1.05 16.20
N ALA A 66 14.26 -1.84 16.93
CA ALA A 66 14.33 -3.30 16.90
C ALA A 66 13.67 -3.92 15.65
N LEU A 67 12.97 -3.13 14.82
CA LEU A 67 12.35 -3.62 13.61
C LEU A 67 13.44 -4.02 12.59
N PRO A 68 13.44 -5.26 12.08
CA PRO A 68 14.44 -5.70 11.11
C PRO A 68 14.44 -4.82 9.85
N ARG A 69 15.62 -4.28 9.52
CA ARG A 69 15.85 -3.48 8.31
C ARG A 69 16.49 -4.34 7.22
N MET A 70 16.52 -3.82 6.01
CA MET A 70 17.28 -4.42 4.92
C MET A 70 18.78 -4.48 5.27
N PRO A 71 19.57 -5.37 4.66
CA PRO A 71 21.01 -5.39 4.90
C PRO A 71 21.64 -4.04 4.51
N ALA A 72 22.61 -3.54 5.30
CA ALA A 72 23.23 -2.22 5.09
C ALA A 72 23.89 -2.00 3.72
N TRP A 73 24.26 -3.09 3.02
CA TRP A 73 24.83 -3.04 1.67
C TRP A 73 23.77 -3.02 0.56
N TRP A 74 22.50 -3.23 0.89
CA TRP A 74 21.41 -3.32 -0.07
C TRP A 74 20.88 -1.93 -0.43
N PRO A 75 20.61 -1.64 -1.73
CA PRO A 75 20.14 -0.32 -2.14
C PRO A 75 18.88 0.18 -1.41
N LEU A 76 17.97 -0.71 -1.01
CA LEU A 76 16.77 -0.31 -0.27
C LEU A 76 17.07 0.09 1.18
N ASP A 77 18.16 -0.39 1.79
CA ASP A 77 18.55 0.09 3.12
C ASP A 77 19.23 1.47 3.07
N MET A 78 19.81 1.82 1.92
CA MET A 78 20.42 3.12 1.70
C MET A 78 19.38 4.24 1.49
N THR A 79 18.08 3.92 1.51
CA THR A 79 17.00 4.90 1.39
C THR A 79 16.60 5.47 2.75
N TRP A 80 16.47 6.80 2.88
CA TRP A 80 15.85 7.57 4.00
C TRP A 80 15.63 6.86 5.37
N GLY A 81 16.67 6.26 5.95
CA GLY A 81 16.61 5.60 7.27
C GLY A 81 16.43 4.08 7.27
N GLY A 82 16.59 3.42 6.12
CA GLY A 82 16.59 1.98 5.91
C GLY A 82 15.20 1.38 5.75
N LEU A 83 14.88 0.75 4.62
CA LEU A 83 13.56 0.13 4.46
C LEU A 83 13.43 -1.08 5.41
N PRO A 84 12.34 -1.20 6.20
CA PRO A 84 12.08 -2.44 6.95
C PRO A 84 12.00 -3.65 6.01
N SER A 85 12.66 -4.75 6.38
CA SER A 85 12.85 -5.88 5.45
C SER A 85 11.54 -6.58 5.06
N ALA A 86 10.54 -6.50 5.94
CA ALA A 86 9.20 -7.04 5.70
C ALA A 86 8.37 -6.20 4.71
N VAL A 87 8.74 -4.94 4.44
CA VAL A 87 7.91 -4.02 3.64
C VAL A 87 7.63 -4.52 2.22
N PRO A 88 8.61 -4.94 1.40
CA PRO A 88 8.31 -5.35 0.02
C PRO A 88 7.31 -6.51 -0.08
N VAL A 89 7.40 -7.46 0.85
CA VAL A 89 6.47 -8.59 0.92
C VAL A 89 5.14 -8.17 1.57
N GLY A 90 5.21 -7.36 2.63
CA GLY A 90 4.06 -6.82 3.34
C GLY A 90 3.18 -5.93 2.49
N TYR A 91 3.75 -5.19 1.55
CA TYR A 91 3.03 -4.36 0.58
C TYR A 91 2.05 -5.18 -0.26
N MET A 92 2.44 -6.38 -0.68
CA MET A 92 1.51 -7.29 -1.35
C MET A 92 0.33 -7.58 -0.42
N GLY A 93 0.57 -7.99 0.82
CA GLY A 93 -0.48 -8.23 1.81
C GLY A 93 -1.39 -7.01 2.05
N TYR A 94 -0.77 -5.87 2.33
CA TYR A 94 -1.40 -4.62 2.72
C TYR A 94 -2.27 -4.04 1.61
N PHE A 95 -1.83 -4.04 0.35
CA PHE A 95 -2.61 -3.48 -0.77
C PHE A 95 -3.54 -4.50 -1.43
N VAL A 96 -3.16 -5.77 -1.49
CA VAL A 96 -3.92 -6.78 -2.24
C VAL A 96 -5.12 -7.30 -1.45
N LEU A 97 -5.00 -7.50 -0.13
CA LEU A 97 -6.11 -7.98 0.69
C LEU A 97 -7.34 -7.04 0.64
N PRO A 98 -7.23 -5.74 0.94
CA PRO A 98 -8.36 -4.82 0.82
C PRO A 98 -8.84 -4.68 -0.63
N ALA A 99 -7.96 -4.82 -1.63
CA ALA A 99 -8.39 -4.84 -3.03
C ALA A 99 -9.25 -6.06 -3.39
N ILE A 100 -8.94 -7.25 -2.84
CA ILE A 100 -9.76 -8.46 -3.00
C ILE A 100 -11.13 -8.24 -2.37
N ILE A 101 -11.16 -7.72 -1.13
CA ILE A 101 -12.40 -7.42 -0.40
C ILE A 101 -13.22 -6.39 -1.18
N GLY A 102 -12.60 -5.28 -1.59
CA GLY A 102 -13.22 -4.22 -2.37
C GLY A 102 -13.76 -4.73 -3.71
N ALA A 103 -13.03 -5.59 -4.40
CA ALA A 103 -13.47 -6.15 -5.67
C ALA A 103 -14.66 -7.10 -5.49
N ALA A 104 -14.67 -7.92 -4.43
CA ALA A 104 -15.80 -8.78 -4.10
C ALA A 104 -17.05 -7.98 -3.73
N LEU A 105 -16.91 -7.00 -2.84
CA LEU A 105 -18.00 -6.12 -2.41
C LEU A 105 -18.52 -5.27 -3.56
N GLY A 106 -17.64 -4.69 -4.37
CA GLY A 106 -18.00 -3.86 -5.52
C GLY A 106 -18.72 -4.64 -6.62
N ARG A 107 -18.32 -5.89 -6.90
CA ARG A 107 -19.06 -6.78 -7.79
C ARG A 107 -20.45 -7.12 -7.26
N ARG A 108 -20.54 -7.45 -5.96
CA ARG A 108 -21.81 -7.74 -5.30
C ARG A 108 -22.75 -6.53 -5.32
N ALA A 109 -22.24 -5.35 -5.02
CA ALA A 109 -22.98 -4.10 -5.05
C ALA A 109 -23.50 -3.78 -6.45
N SER A 110 -22.62 -3.83 -7.45
CA SER A 110 -22.98 -3.59 -8.85
C SER A 110 -24.06 -4.55 -9.35
N GLY A 111 -23.97 -5.85 -9.02
CA GLY A 111 -24.98 -6.83 -9.38
C GLY A 111 -26.31 -6.66 -8.64
N LYS A 112 -26.26 -6.35 -7.34
CA LYS A 112 -27.46 -6.19 -6.49
C LYS A 112 -28.28 -4.94 -6.86
N TRP A 113 -27.60 -3.82 -7.14
CA TRP A 113 -28.25 -2.54 -7.39
C TRP A 113 -28.25 -2.11 -8.87
N ASN A 114 -27.78 -2.98 -9.76
CA ASN A 114 -27.61 -2.70 -11.19
C ASN A 114 -26.78 -1.42 -11.46
N TRP A 115 -25.83 -1.12 -10.57
CA TRP A 115 -24.95 0.04 -10.70
C TRP A 115 -23.85 -0.21 -11.72
N ARG A 116 -23.35 0.87 -12.33
CA ARG A 116 -22.23 0.80 -13.26
C ARG A 116 -20.99 0.26 -12.55
N ARG A 117 -20.50 -0.88 -13.02
CA ARG A 117 -19.41 -1.63 -12.40
C ARG A 117 -18.10 -0.85 -12.24
N PRO A 118 -17.62 -0.06 -13.24
CA PRO A 118 -16.41 0.73 -13.10
C PRO A 118 -16.45 1.71 -11.91
N GLN A 119 -17.46 2.58 -11.84
CA GLN A 119 -17.60 3.57 -10.77
C GLN A 119 -17.82 2.88 -9.42
N THR A 120 -18.61 1.81 -9.38
CA THR A 120 -18.88 1.07 -8.14
C THR A 120 -17.60 0.45 -7.56
N LEU A 121 -16.75 -0.14 -8.41
CA LEU A 121 -15.47 -0.70 -7.97
C LEU A 121 -14.53 0.38 -7.42
N LEU A 122 -14.50 1.56 -8.05
CA LEU A 122 -13.68 2.67 -7.56
C LEU A 122 -14.17 3.17 -6.20
N LEU A 123 -15.47 3.46 -6.08
CA LEU A 123 -16.05 3.96 -4.82
C LEU A 123 -15.91 2.97 -3.67
N VAL A 124 -16.23 1.69 -3.91
CA VAL A 124 -16.10 0.65 -2.89
C VAL A 124 -14.63 0.39 -2.56
N GLY A 125 -13.76 0.39 -3.57
CA GLY A 125 -12.31 0.24 -3.37
C GLY A 125 -11.72 1.35 -2.51
N PHE A 126 -12.12 2.61 -2.75
CA PHE A 126 -11.73 3.75 -1.93
C PHE A 126 -12.23 3.59 -0.49
N ALA A 127 -13.50 3.29 -0.29
CA ALA A 127 -14.08 3.15 1.05
C ALA A 127 -13.43 2.01 1.85
N VAL A 128 -13.26 0.84 1.23
CA VAL A 128 -12.58 -0.30 1.88
C VAL A 128 -11.12 0.05 2.17
N GLY A 129 -10.43 0.67 1.22
CA GLY A 129 -9.03 1.03 1.39
C GLY A 129 -8.80 2.09 2.47
N PHE A 130 -9.64 3.11 2.51
CA PHE A 130 -9.63 4.13 3.56
C PHE A 130 -9.86 3.51 4.94
N CYS A 131 -10.90 2.67 5.10
CA CYS A 131 -11.17 1.99 6.36
C CYS A 131 -10.04 1.03 6.76
N TRP A 132 -9.46 0.33 5.78
CA TRP A 132 -8.32 -0.55 6.00
C TRP A 132 -7.10 0.23 6.49
N ALA A 133 -6.74 1.33 5.84
CA ALA A 133 -5.61 2.16 6.22
C ALA A 133 -5.85 2.84 7.57
N LEU A 134 -7.05 3.34 7.84
CA LEU A 134 -7.40 3.91 9.14
C LEU A 134 -7.26 2.87 10.25
N PHE A 135 -7.78 1.66 10.06
CA PHE A 135 -7.66 0.60 11.06
C PHE A 135 -6.21 0.12 11.22
N PHE A 136 -5.53 -0.21 10.12
CA PHE A 136 -4.19 -0.77 10.15
C PHE A 136 -3.15 0.26 10.58
N ASN A 137 -3.19 1.48 10.06
CA ASN A 137 -2.17 2.49 10.33
C ASN A 137 -2.49 3.27 11.61
N ALA A 138 -3.72 3.73 11.80
CA ALA A 138 -4.05 4.50 13.00
C ALA A 138 -4.12 3.60 14.23
N ILE A 139 -4.84 2.47 14.15
CA ILE A 139 -5.04 1.60 15.33
C ILE A 139 -3.86 0.65 15.51
N ILE A 140 -3.56 -0.20 14.53
CA ILE A 140 -2.50 -1.21 14.70
C ILE A 140 -1.10 -0.55 14.67
N GLY A 141 -0.89 0.44 13.81
CA GLY A 141 0.34 1.23 13.72
C GLY A 141 0.54 2.15 14.91
N ALA A 142 -0.11 3.32 14.86
CA ALA A 142 0.09 4.43 15.77
C ALA A 142 -0.40 4.18 17.20
N ARG A 143 -1.56 3.54 17.41
CA ARG A 143 -2.09 3.32 18.77
C ARG A 143 -1.39 2.17 19.50
N LEU A 144 -0.97 1.11 18.79
CA LEU A 144 -0.28 -0.03 19.42
C LEU A 144 1.26 0.09 19.39
N GLY A 145 1.81 1.04 18.64
CA GLY A 145 3.21 1.42 18.68
C GLY A 145 4.13 0.67 17.71
N LEU A 146 3.58 0.18 16.59
CA LEU A 146 4.38 -0.38 15.50
C LEU A 146 5.09 0.71 14.67
N PHE A 147 4.56 1.93 14.67
CA PHE A 147 5.20 3.14 14.20
C PHE A 147 4.46 4.36 14.76
N TYR A 148 5.08 5.53 14.72
CA TYR A 148 4.46 6.79 15.13
C TYR A 148 4.76 7.89 14.12
N TYR A 149 3.87 8.87 14.03
CA TYR A 149 4.05 10.04 13.18
C TYR A 149 4.59 11.20 14.01
N GLY A 150 5.76 11.73 13.64
CA GLY A 150 6.42 12.83 14.34
C GLY A 150 5.71 14.16 14.19
N TYR A 151 5.16 14.44 13.01
CA TYR A 151 4.38 15.65 12.77
C TYR A 151 3.16 15.36 11.87
N VAL A 152 2.10 16.14 12.06
CA VAL A 152 0.91 16.16 11.21
C VAL A 152 0.54 17.61 10.84
N ILE A 153 -0.27 17.76 9.78
CA ILE A 153 -0.88 19.05 9.42
C ILE A 153 -2.02 19.34 10.41
N GLU A 154 -2.01 20.54 10.98
CA GLU A 154 -3.03 21.01 11.93
C GLU A 154 -4.45 20.90 11.34
N GLY A 155 -5.36 20.32 12.10
CA GLY A 155 -6.76 20.10 11.71
C GLY A 155 -6.99 18.92 10.75
N LEU A 156 -5.93 18.24 10.31
CA LEU A 156 -6.01 17.07 9.42
C LEU A 156 -5.45 15.78 10.07
N GLY A 157 -5.15 15.82 11.37
CA GLY A 157 -4.75 14.67 12.17
C GLY A 157 -5.82 14.24 13.18
N LEU A 158 -5.73 12.97 13.60
CA LEU A 158 -6.37 12.46 14.80
C LEU A 158 -5.38 12.53 15.96
N TRP A 159 -5.87 12.84 17.17
CA TRP A 159 -5.07 12.91 18.40
C TRP A 159 -3.81 13.78 18.26
N GLU A 160 -3.95 14.92 17.59
CA GLU A 160 -2.85 15.84 17.29
C GLU A 160 -2.07 16.24 18.54
N GLY A 161 -0.75 16.34 18.42
CA GLY A 161 0.16 16.72 19.52
C GLY A 161 0.43 15.59 20.51
N THR A 162 -0.20 14.43 20.34
CA THR A 162 0.12 13.23 21.12
C THR A 162 1.07 12.32 20.34
N LYS A 163 1.82 11.46 21.05
CA LYS A 163 2.61 10.41 20.42
C LYS A 163 1.80 9.48 19.52
N HIS A 164 0.50 9.35 19.78
CA HIS A 164 -0.41 8.49 19.03
C HIS A 164 -1.15 9.22 17.91
N GLN A 165 -0.69 10.40 17.49
CA GLN A 165 -1.32 11.14 16.41
C GLN A 165 -1.32 10.36 15.09
N TYR A 166 -2.34 10.58 14.27
CA TYR A 166 -2.49 9.92 12.98
C TYR A 166 -2.95 10.89 11.89
N PRO A 167 -2.21 11.07 10.78
CA PRO A 167 -2.63 11.91 9.67
C PRO A 167 -3.77 11.26 8.87
N ILE A 168 -4.98 11.82 8.89
CA ILE A 168 -6.13 11.26 8.15
C ILE A 168 -5.86 11.24 6.63
N TYR A 169 -5.07 12.21 6.15
CA TYR A 169 -4.66 12.28 4.76
C TYR A 169 -3.82 11.07 4.30
N ASP A 170 -3.18 10.33 5.22
CA ASP A 170 -2.55 9.04 4.93
C ASP A 170 -3.58 7.97 4.54
N ALA A 171 -4.67 7.86 5.32
CA ALA A 171 -5.75 6.92 5.02
C ALA A 171 -6.42 7.24 3.68
N ILE A 172 -6.52 8.53 3.32
CA ILE A 172 -7.03 8.98 2.02
C ILE A 172 -6.06 8.55 0.91
N ALA A 173 -4.77 8.80 1.06
CA ALA A 173 -3.72 8.39 0.11
C ALA A 173 -3.73 6.88 -0.14
N MET A 174 -3.72 6.07 0.93
CA MET A 174 -3.81 4.62 0.83
C MET A 174 -5.14 4.15 0.23
N GLY A 175 -6.24 4.81 0.57
CA GLY A 175 -7.56 4.57 -0.02
C GLY A 175 -7.56 4.77 -1.55
N ILE A 176 -6.89 5.80 -2.05
CA ILE A 176 -6.75 6.05 -3.50
C ILE A 176 -5.92 4.95 -4.18
N GLN A 177 -4.82 4.51 -3.58
CA GLN A 177 -4.02 3.40 -4.12
C GLN A 177 -4.86 2.12 -4.22
N MET A 178 -5.60 1.78 -3.16
CA MET A 178 -6.46 0.60 -3.09
C MET A 178 -7.69 0.69 -3.97
N MET A 179 -8.21 1.90 -4.22
CA MET A 179 -9.26 2.16 -5.22
C MET A 179 -8.82 1.68 -6.61
N VAL A 180 -7.61 2.04 -7.04
CA VAL A 180 -7.09 1.62 -8.35
C VAL A 180 -6.86 0.11 -8.40
N PHE A 181 -6.28 -0.47 -7.35
CA PHE A 181 -6.06 -1.91 -7.28
C PHE A 181 -7.38 -2.69 -7.30
N THR A 182 -8.38 -2.24 -6.56
CA THR A 182 -9.74 -2.81 -6.57
C THR A 182 -10.33 -2.77 -7.97
N TYR A 183 -10.17 -1.66 -8.69
CA TYR A 183 -10.63 -1.52 -10.06
C TYR A 183 -9.90 -2.51 -10.99
N LEU A 184 -8.57 -2.54 -10.97
CA LEU A 184 -7.76 -3.43 -11.82
C LEU A 184 -8.02 -4.92 -11.54
N LEU A 185 -8.33 -5.29 -10.30
CA LEU A 185 -8.68 -6.66 -9.93
C LEU A 185 -10.13 -7.01 -10.26
N GLY A 186 -11.06 -6.07 -10.03
CA GLY A 186 -12.51 -6.32 -10.10
C GLY A 186 -13.11 -6.11 -11.50
N ARG A 187 -12.48 -5.29 -12.33
CA ARG A 187 -12.93 -4.98 -13.69
C ARG A 187 -12.30 -5.95 -14.68
N THR A 188 -12.95 -7.10 -14.82
CA THR A 188 -12.57 -8.13 -15.79
C THR A 188 -13.59 -8.26 -16.92
N ASP A 189 -13.15 -8.76 -18.08
CA ASP A 189 -14.04 -9.22 -19.17
C ASP A 189 -14.55 -10.66 -18.95
N SER A 190 -15.23 -11.22 -19.94
CA SER A 190 -15.74 -12.60 -19.94
C SER A 190 -14.64 -13.66 -19.92
N GLU A 191 -13.43 -13.33 -20.35
CA GLU A 191 -12.25 -14.21 -20.28
C GLU A 191 -11.49 -14.06 -18.95
N GLY A 192 -11.94 -13.15 -18.08
CA GLY A 192 -11.28 -12.83 -16.81
C GLY A 192 -10.09 -11.87 -16.94
N ARG A 193 -9.89 -11.23 -18.10
CA ARG A 193 -8.79 -10.27 -18.33
C ARG A 193 -9.13 -8.92 -17.72
N ASN A 194 -8.19 -8.30 -17.04
CA ASN A 194 -8.35 -6.91 -16.63
C ASN A 194 -8.07 -5.93 -17.77
N VAL A 195 -8.27 -4.63 -17.51
CA VAL A 195 -8.07 -3.57 -18.51
C VAL A 195 -6.63 -3.49 -19.05
N ILE A 196 -5.63 -3.85 -18.25
CA ILE A 196 -4.22 -3.86 -18.65
C ILE A 196 -3.97 -5.01 -19.62
N GLU A 197 -4.44 -6.21 -19.31
CA GLU A 197 -4.33 -7.37 -20.20
C GLU A 197 -5.05 -7.13 -21.52
N ILE A 198 -6.27 -6.55 -21.50
CA ILE A 198 -7.03 -6.23 -22.71
C ILE A 198 -6.27 -5.24 -23.60
N TRP A 199 -5.63 -4.24 -23.00
CA TRP A 199 -4.81 -3.29 -23.73
C TRP A 199 -3.52 -3.92 -24.26
N ALA A 200 -2.83 -4.73 -23.44
CA ALA A 200 -1.61 -5.42 -23.82
C ALA A 200 -1.85 -6.39 -24.99
N ASP A 201 -2.95 -7.14 -24.98
CA ASP A 201 -3.36 -8.03 -26.08
C ASP A 201 -3.58 -7.26 -27.39
N LYS A 202 -4.09 -6.03 -27.34
CA LYS A 202 -4.33 -5.21 -28.54
C LYS A 202 -3.05 -4.73 -29.22
N ILE A 203 -2.00 -4.46 -28.45
CA ILE A 203 -0.74 -3.91 -28.97
C ILE A 203 0.35 -4.97 -29.17
N SER A 204 0.09 -6.21 -28.76
CA SER A 204 1.04 -7.31 -28.81
C SER A 204 0.72 -8.27 -29.94
N LYS A 205 1.75 -8.84 -30.56
CA LYS A 205 1.63 -9.86 -31.60
C LYS A 205 1.63 -11.28 -31.04
N THR A 206 2.21 -11.48 -29.86
CA THR A 206 2.34 -12.80 -29.21
C THR A 206 1.88 -12.76 -27.76
N ARG A 207 1.55 -13.93 -27.21
CA ARG A 207 1.16 -14.06 -25.78
C ARG A 207 2.29 -13.66 -24.83
N LEU A 208 3.54 -13.97 -25.19
CA LEU A 208 4.70 -13.61 -24.39
C LEU A 208 4.90 -12.08 -24.37
N GLN A 209 4.74 -11.43 -25.52
CA GLN A 209 4.79 -9.98 -25.61
C GLN A 209 3.66 -9.34 -24.79
N SER A 210 2.42 -9.85 -24.87
CA SER A 210 1.29 -9.35 -24.07
C SER A 210 1.53 -9.50 -22.57
N ALA A 211 2.10 -10.63 -22.13
CA ALA A 211 2.48 -10.82 -20.74
C ALA A 211 3.56 -9.81 -20.29
N GLY A 212 4.61 -9.60 -21.09
CA GLY A 212 5.65 -8.61 -20.81
C GLY A 212 5.10 -7.18 -20.74
N VAL A 213 4.26 -6.80 -21.71
CA VAL A 213 3.58 -5.49 -21.73
C VAL A 213 2.67 -5.32 -20.52
N SER A 214 1.93 -6.36 -20.11
CA SER A 214 1.07 -6.31 -18.93
C SER A 214 1.86 -6.07 -17.64
N VAL A 215 3.03 -6.73 -17.50
CA VAL A 215 3.93 -6.53 -16.35
C VAL A 215 4.48 -5.11 -16.33
N ILE A 216 4.99 -4.61 -17.47
CA ILE A 216 5.52 -3.23 -17.55
C ILE A 216 4.41 -2.22 -17.24
N ALA A 217 3.22 -2.41 -17.82
CA ALA A 217 2.09 -1.51 -17.63
C ALA A 217 1.63 -1.46 -16.16
N VAL A 218 1.54 -2.61 -15.48
CA VAL A 218 1.12 -2.61 -14.06
C VAL A 218 2.19 -2.03 -13.13
N ILE A 219 3.47 -2.15 -13.48
CA ILE A 219 4.57 -1.48 -12.77
C ILE A 219 4.46 0.03 -12.95
N VAL A 220 4.31 0.50 -14.19
CA VAL A 220 4.19 1.95 -14.51
C VAL A 220 2.95 2.55 -13.84
N VAL A 221 1.79 1.90 -13.96
CA VAL A 221 0.55 2.36 -13.31
C VAL A 221 0.71 2.36 -11.79
N GLY A 222 1.31 1.32 -11.22
CA GLY A 222 1.58 1.23 -9.78
C GLY A 222 2.42 2.40 -9.29
N HIS A 223 3.55 2.66 -9.96
CA HIS A 223 4.44 3.79 -9.62
C HIS A 223 3.78 5.14 -9.83
N ALA A 224 3.01 5.31 -10.91
CA ALA A 224 2.32 6.56 -11.18
C ALA A 224 1.27 6.88 -10.10
N VAL A 225 0.46 5.89 -9.69
CA VAL A 225 -0.55 6.08 -8.65
C VAL A 225 0.11 6.26 -7.28
N TYR A 226 1.10 5.43 -6.94
CA TYR A 226 1.78 5.53 -5.65
C TYR A 226 2.58 6.85 -5.54
N GLY A 227 3.23 7.25 -6.62
CA GLY A 227 3.88 8.57 -6.74
C GLY A 227 2.89 9.74 -6.63
N ALA A 228 1.68 9.62 -7.19
CA ALA A 228 0.65 10.64 -7.10
C ALA A 228 0.09 10.81 -5.67
N VAL A 229 0.06 9.75 -4.86
CA VAL A 229 -0.34 9.84 -3.45
C VAL A 229 0.83 10.23 -2.54
N PHE A 230 2.07 9.87 -2.90
CA PHE A 230 3.29 10.30 -2.22
C PHE A 230 3.59 11.79 -2.37
N ALA A 231 3.52 12.32 -3.61
CA ALA A 231 4.02 13.65 -3.93
C ALA A 231 3.38 14.79 -3.11
N PRO A 232 2.06 14.79 -2.82
CA PRO A 232 1.47 15.80 -1.95
C PRO A 232 2.11 15.85 -0.56
N HIS A 233 2.44 14.71 0.04
CA HIS A 233 3.07 14.64 1.36
C HIS A 233 4.50 15.18 1.34
N LEU A 234 5.24 14.87 0.27
CA LEU A 234 6.56 15.45 0.06
C LEU A 234 6.48 16.98 -0.05
N VAL A 235 5.53 17.51 -0.82
CA VAL A 235 5.30 18.95 -0.96
C VAL A 235 4.93 19.58 0.37
N THR A 236 4.03 18.98 1.16
CA THR A 236 3.62 19.55 2.45
C THR A 236 4.75 19.53 3.47
N LYS A 237 5.59 18.48 3.47
CA LYS A 237 6.78 18.42 4.34
C LYS A 237 7.80 19.49 3.94
N LEU A 238 8.18 19.55 2.67
CA LEU A 238 9.15 20.54 2.18
C LEU A 238 8.64 21.99 2.30
N GLY A 239 7.32 22.18 2.21
CA GLY A 239 6.67 23.48 2.43
C GLY A 239 6.56 23.88 3.90
N GLY A 240 6.94 23.01 4.85
CA GLY A 240 6.87 23.29 6.28
C GLY A 240 5.45 23.33 6.86
N TRP A 241 4.47 22.73 6.17
CA TRP A 241 3.05 22.75 6.58
C TRP A 241 2.68 21.68 7.60
N VAL A 242 3.55 20.68 7.79
CA VAL A 242 3.37 19.60 8.76
C VAL A 242 3.98 20.05 10.09
N THR A 243 3.18 20.64 10.97
CA THR A 243 3.67 21.47 12.08
C THR A 243 3.38 20.96 13.48
N VAL A 244 2.37 20.09 13.66
CA VAL A 244 1.93 19.65 14.99
C VAL A 244 2.58 18.32 15.34
N GLY A 245 3.30 18.25 16.45
CA GLY A 245 4.01 17.05 16.89
C GLY A 245 4.07 16.90 18.41
N PRO A 246 4.40 15.71 18.93
CA PRO A 246 4.49 15.48 20.37
C PRO A 246 5.76 16.11 20.95
N THR A 247 5.67 16.53 22.22
CA THR A 247 6.82 17.01 22.99
C THR A 247 7.67 15.88 23.55
N GLU A 248 7.12 14.66 23.60
CA GLU A 248 7.81 13.47 24.07
C GLU A 248 8.55 12.71 22.94
N GLN A 249 9.53 11.89 23.32
CA GLN A 249 10.19 10.99 22.37
C GLN A 249 9.23 9.89 21.90
N LEU A 250 9.21 9.64 20.59
CA LEU A 250 8.41 8.57 20.00
C LEU A 250 8.92 7.19 20.44
N PHE A 251 10.24 7.00 20.47
CA PHE A 251 10.89 5.79 21.00
C PHE A 251 11.97 6.15 22.02
N PRO A 252 12.09 5.41 23.13
CA PRO A 252 13.11 5.68 24.15
C PRO A 252 14.52 5.67 23.56
N GLY A 253 15.28 6.75 23.79
CA GLY A 253 16.67 6.86 23.34
C GLY A 253 16.84 7.11 21.84
N VAL A 254 15.75 7.35 21.10
CA VAL A 254 15.78 7.68 19.68
C VAL A 254 15.29 9.12 19.49
N PRO A 255 16.11 10.01 18.91
CA PRO A 255 15.66 11.35 18.58
C PRO A 255 14.46 11.32 17.62
N ASN A 256 13.49 12.22 17.86
CA ASN A 256 12.42 12.45 16.89
C ASN A 256 13.02 13.05 15.62
N GLN A 257 12.40 12.79 14.47
CA GLN A 257 12.79 13.43 13.21
C GLN A 257 12.76 14.96 13.37
N PRO A 258 13.78 15.69 12.88
CA PRO A 258 13.78 17.14 12.92
C PRO A 258 12.67 17.69 12.03
N LYS A 259 12.12 18.85 12.41
CA LYS A 259 11.10 19.55 11.64
C LYS A 259 11.63 20.00 10.29
#